data_AF-A0A3S4JLI5-F1
#
_entry.id   AF-A0A3S4JLI5-F1
#
_cell.length_a   1.000
_cell.length_b   1.000
_cell.length_c   1.000
_cell.angle_alpha   90.00
_cell.angle_beta   90.00
_cell.angle_gamma   90.00
#
_symmetry.space_group_name_H-M   'P 1'
#
loop_
_entity.id
_entity.type
_entity.pdbx_description
1 polymer ?
#
loop_
_entity_poly.entity_id
_entity_poly.type
_entity_poly.pdbx_seq_one_letter_code
_entity_poly.pdbx_strand_id
1 'polypeptide(L)' 'MHWFHPPVHIETDKPGLTYVCTNVEGAAAELMKWTKRGPMWKETVEVCMALIEGERTPDDVRKGLRHCCRGGGVATLL' A
#
# COMPACT_ATOMS: atom_id res chain seq x y z
N MET A 1 11.87 -9.58 3.30
CA MET A 1 10.98 -9.59 2.12
C MET A 1 9.70 -10.30 2.50
N HIS A 2 8.66 -9.51 2.74
CA HIS A 2 7.38 -9.97 3.24
C HIS A 2 6.39 -10.05 2.07
N TRP A 3 6.22 -11.25 1.53
CA TRP A 3 5.51 -11.45 0.27
C TRP A 3 3.99 -11.45 0.43
N PHE A 4 3.30 -10.92 -0.57
CA PHE A 4 1.86 -11.06 -0.76
C PHE A 4 1.57 -12.22 -1.71
N HIS A 5 0.62 -13.07 -1.32
CA HIS A 5 0.03 -14.08 -2.21
C HIS A 5 -1.50 -14.06 -2.03
N PRO A 6 -2.29 -13.69 -3.06
CA PRO A 6 -1.86 -13.12 -4.35
C PRO A 6 -1.25 -11.70 -4.24
N PRO A 7 -0.56 -11.20 -5.28
CA PRO A 7 -0.10 -9.81 -5.33
C PRO A 7 -1.22 -8.80 -5.09
N VAL A 8 -0.85 -7.61 -4.61
CA VAL A 8 -1.80 -6.51 -4.33
C VAL A 8 -1.61 -5.44 -5.38
N HIS A 9 -2.70 -4.99 -5.99
CA HIS A 9 -2.67 -3.90 -6.95
C HIS A 9 -2.97 -2.59 -6.22
N ILE A 10 -2.09 -1.60 -6.37
CA ILE A 10 -2.29 -0.26 -5.84
C ILE A 10 -2.07 0.75 -6.94
N GLU A 11 -2.72 1.91 -6.88
CA GLU A 11 -2.39 3.00 -7.79
C GLU A 11 -1.03 3.61 -7.46
N THR A 12 -0.47 4.29 -8.45
CA THR A 12 0.75 5.09 -8.27
C THR A 12 0.38 6.56 -8.08
N ASP A 13 1.40 7.40 -7.94
CA ASP A 13 1.25 8.86 -8.00
C ASP A 13 0.76 9.36 -9.39
N LYS A 14 0.74 8.49 -10.40
CA LYS A 14 0.27 8.77 -11.75
C LYS A 14 -1.13 8.17 -11.97
N PRO A 15 -2.15 9.01 -12.26
CA PRO A 15 -3.49 8.53 -12.58
C PRO A 15 -3.49 7.51 -13.72
N GLY A 16 -4.21 6.41 -13.55
CA GLY A 16 -4.33 5.35 -14.56
C GLY A 16 -3.17 4.35 -14.62
N LEU A 17 -2.17 4.49 -13.75
CA LEU A 17 -1.09 3.50 -13.60
C LEU A 17 -1.22 2.74 -12.27
N THR A 18 -1.28 1.42 -12.39
CA THR A 18 -1.31 0.49 -11.25
C THR A 18 0.06 -0.14 -11.03
N TYR A 19 0.51 -0.15 -9.79
CA TYR A 19 1.67 -0.91 -9.34
C TYR A 19 1.24 -2.25 -8.74
N VAL A 20 1.90 -3.32 -9.19
CA VAL A 20 1.69 -4.68 -8.70
C VAL A 20 2.65 -4.93 -7.54
N CYS A 21 2.17 -4.74 -6.32
CA CYS A 21 2.90 -5.05 -5.10
C CYS A 21 2.98 -6.56 -4.89
N THR A 22 4.18 -7.12 -4.95
CA THR A 22 4.44 -8.51 -4.57
C THR A 22 4.91 -8.65 -3.12
N ASN A 23 5.37 -7.57 -2.48
CA ASN A 23 5.82 -7.58 -1.10
C ASN A 23 5.61 -6.22 -0.40
N VAL A 24 5.70 -6.23 0.93
CA VAL A 24 5.46 -5.07 1.80
C VAL A 24 6.54 -4.00 1.61
N GLU A 25 7.79 -4.38 1.45
CA GLU A 25 8.90 -3.45 1.28
C GLU A 25 8.77 -2.63 -0.02
N GLY A 26 8.38 -3.30 -1.11
CA GLY A 26 8.08 -2.66 -2.39
C GLY A 26 6.83 -1.79 -2.32
N ALA A 27 5.81 -2.19 -1.56
CA ALA A 27 4.63 -1.36 -1.32
C ALA A 27 4.99 -0.07 -0.56
N ALA A 28 5.79 -0.18 0.51
CA ALA A 28 6.26 0.97 1.27
C ALA A 28 7.10 1.91 0.39
N ALA A 29 8.01 1.37 -0.42
CA ALA A 29 8.81 2.15 -1.35
C ALA A 29 7.95 2.90 -2.40
N GLU A 30 6.88 2.27 -2.90
CA GLU A 30 5.94 2.91 -3.82
C GLU A 30 5.15 4.04 -3.14
N LEU A 31 4.60 3.77 -1.94
CA LEU A 31 3.87 4.78 -1.15
C LEU A 31 4.70 6.04 -0.89
N MET A 32 6.01 5.91 -0.69
CA MET A 32 6.88 7.06 -0.44
C MET A 32 7.01 8.01 -1.65
N LYS A 33 6.72 7.54 -2.86
CA LYS A 33 6.70 8.38 -4.08
C LYS A 33 5.50 9.31 -4.15
N TRP A 34 4.43 9.02 -3.40
CA TRP A 34 3.20 9.80 -3.46
C TRP A 34 3.39 11.21 -2.89
N THR A 35 2.96 12.22 -3.65
CA THR A 35 3.01 13.64 -3.27
C THR A 35 1.82 14.06 -2.41
N LYS A 36 0.67 13.41 -2.58
CA LYS A 36 -0.53 13.61 -1.74
C LYS A 36 -0.60 12.52 -0.68
N ARG A 37 -0.48 12.90 0.59
CA ARG A 37 -0.43 11.98 1.74
C ARG A 37 -1.58 12.29 2.70
N GLY A 38 -2.67 11.55 2.58
CA GLY A 38 -3.81 11.65 3.47
C GLY A 38 -3.66 10.79 4.73
N PRO A 39 -4.62 10.86 5.68
CA PRO A 39 -4.64 10.01 6.87
C PRO A 39 -4.49 8.52 6.56
N MET A 40 -5.16 8.06 5.49
CA MET A 40 -5.08 6.67 5.03
C MET A 40 -3.69 6.25 4.53
N TRP A 41 -2.97 7.17 3.89
CA TRP A 41 -1.59 6.93 3.48
C TRP A 41 -0.70 6.72 4.71
N LYS A 42 -0.86 7.59 5.72
CA LYS A 42 -0.07 7.54 6.95
C LYS A 42 -0.31 6.23 7.69
N GLU A 43 -1.57 5.86 7.90
CA GLU A 43 -1.95 4.59 8.54
C GLU A 43 -1.37 3.39 7.78
N THR A 44 -1.41 3.41 6.45
CA THR A 44 -0.87 2.30 5.65
C THR A 44 0.65 2.18 5.79
N VAL A 45 1.38 3.30 5.82
CA VAL A 45 2.83 3.31 6.06
C VAL A 45 3.15 2.78 7.46
N GLU A 46 2.40 3.20 8.48
CA GLU A 46 2.56 2.72 9.86
C GLU A 46 2.35 1.19 9.95
N VAL A 47 1.33 0.65 9.29
CA VAL A 47 1.09 -0.81 9.24
C VAL A 47 2.21 -1.54 8.49
N CYS A 48 2.81 -0.94 7.46
CA CYS A 48 3.99 -1.51 6.80
C CYS A 48 5.20 -1.60 7.75
N MET A 49 5.47 -0.55 8.53
CA MET A 49 6.59 -0.52 9.48
C MET A 49 6.38 -1.52 10.61
N ALA A 50 5.19 -1.54 11.21
CA ALA A 50 4.85 -2.49 12.26
C ALA A 50 5.00 -3.95 11.80
N LEU A 51 4.71 -4.25 10.53
CA LEU A 51 4.98 -5.57 9.96
C LEU A 51 6.47 -5.86 9.86
N ILE A 52 7.27 -4.90 9.38
CA ILE A 52 8.74 -5.05 9.27
C ILE A 52 9.36 -5.31 10.65
N GLU A 53 8.78 -4.74 11.70
CA GLU A 53 9.17 -4.95 13.11
C GLU A 53 8.61 -6.25 13.71
N GLY A 54 7.77 -6.98 12.98
CA GLY A 54 7.20 -8.28 13.38
C GLY A 54 5.91 -8.19 14.21
N GLU A 55 5.28 -7.03 14.28
CA GLU A 55 4.08 -6.78 15.08
C GLU A 55 2.76 -6.98 14.30
N ARG A 56 2.82 -7.02 12.97
CA ARG A 56 1.65 -7.15 12.08
C ARG A 56 1.87 -8.20 10.99
N THR A 57 0.79 -8.54 10.29
CA THR A 57 0.79 -9.58 9.26
C THR A 57 0.65 -8.99 7.85
N PRO A 58 1.11 -9.70 6.79
CA PRO A 58 0.93 -9.23 5.42
C PRO A 58 -0.55 -8.95 5.05
N ASP A 59 -1.51 -9.63 5.69
CA ASP A 59 -2.92 -9.36 5.44
C ASP A 59 -3.39 -8.00 6.01
N ASP A 60 -2.81 -7.56 7.14
CA ASP A 60 -3.06 -6.23 7.70
C ASP A 60 -2.62 -5.14 6.74
N VAL A 61 -1.41 -5.27 6.17
CA VAL A 61 -0.91 -4.35 5.14
C VAL A 61 -1.82 -4.37 3.91
N ARG A 62 -2.25 -5.56 3.46
CA ARG A 62 -3.16 -5.68 2.32
C ARG A 62 -4.48 -4.95 2.56
N LYS A 63 -5.05 -5.02 3.77
CA LYS A 63 -6.25 -4.27 4.15
C LYS A 63 -6.00 -2.76 4.11
N GLY A 64 -4.89 -2.29 4.67
CA GLY A 64 -4.49 -0.87 4.63
C GLY A 64 -4.36 -0.35 3.20
N LEU A 65 -3.62 -1.05 2.35
CA LEU A 65 -3.43 -0.70 0.94
C LEU A 65 -4.78 -0.57 0.19
N ARG A 66 -5.69 -1.53 0.36
CA ARG A 66 -7.02 -1.46 -0.27
C ARG A 66 -7.86 -0.28 0.22
N HIS A 67 -7.74 0.09 1.50
CA HIS A 67 -8.50 1.20 2.05
C HIS A 67 -7.91 2.55 1.61
N CYS A 68 -6.57 2.65 1.56
CA CYS A 68 -5.85 3.81 1.04
C CYS A 68 -6.23 4.12 -0.41
N CYS A 69 -6.43 3.10 -1.26
CA CYS A 69 -6.87 3.29 -2.64
C CYS A 69 -8.37 3.63 -2.80
N ARG A 70 -9.22 3.37 -1.80
CA ARG A 70 -10.67 3.73 -1.87
C ARG A 70 -10.98 5.14 -1.38
N GLY A 71 -10.09 5.75 -0.59
CA GLY A 71 -10.35 6.97 0.19
C GLY A 71 -10.15 8.33 -0.51
N GLY A 72 -9.89 8.38 -1.83
CA GLY A 72 -9.86 9.65 -2.56
C GLY A 72 -8.47 10.25 -2.82
N GLY A 73 -7.50 9.43 -3.20
CA GLY A 73 -6.27 9.87 -3.84
C GLY A 73 -5.96 8.96 -5.02
N VAL A 74 -6.74 9.12 -6.09
CA VAL A 74 -6.92 8.24 -7.26
C VAL A 74 -7.46 6.85 -6.93
N ALA A 75 -8.42 6.42 -7.75
CA ALA A 75 -9.18 5.18 -7.62
C ALA A 75 -9.28 4.55 -9.02
N THR A 76 -8.89 3.29 -9.18
CA THR A 76 -9.59 2.26 -9.99
C THR A 76 -9.07 0.87 -9.62
N LEU A 77 -9.94 0.08 -8.97
CA LEU A 77 -9.84 -1.39 -9.00
C LEU A 77 -10.50 -1.86 -10.31
N LEU A 78 -9.74 -2.55 -11.16
CA LEU A 78 -10.31 -3.53 -12.09
C LEU A 78 -10.45 -4.87 -11.36
#